data_AF-A0A200PSM1-F1
#
_entry.id   AF-A0A200PSM1-F1
#
_cell.length_a   1.000
_cell.length_b   1.000
_cell.length_c   1.000
_cell.angle_alpha   90.00
_cell.angle_beta   90.00
_cell.angle_gamma   90.00
#
_symmetry.space_group_name_H-M   'P 1'
#
loop_
_entity.id
_entity.type
_entity.pdbx_description
1 polymer ?
#
loop_
_entity_poly.entity_id
_entity_poly.type
_entity_poly.pdbx_seq_one_letter_code
_entity_poly.pdbx_strand_id
1 'polypeptide(L)' 'MLYHTARINCLAWSPDNTMIATGSLDTCVIIYEISKPPSSRITIKGAHLGGVYGLAFTDNCNVVSSGEDACVRLWRLSPQ' A
#
# COMPACT_ATOMS: atom_id res chain seq x y z
N MET A 1 2.97 13.76 -1.51
CA MET A 1 4.19 13.31 -2.19
C MET A 1 3.82 12.31 -3.27
N LEU A 2 4.45 12.36 -4.46
CA LEU A 2 4.17 11.45 -5.59
C LEU A 2 4.74 10.02 -5.37
N TYR A 3 5.62 9.89 -4.39
CA TYR A 3 6.42 8.72 -4.05
C TYR A 3 6.63 8.68 -2.54
N HIS A 4 7.23 7.60 -2.03
CA HIS A 4 7.59 7.46 -0.62
C HIS A 4 8.71 8.44 -0.21
N THR A 5 8.66 8.97 1.02
CA THR A 5 9.72 9.86 1.58
C THR A 5 10.89 9.07 2.17
N ALA A 6 10.74 7.75 2.34
CA ALA A 6 11.69 6.88 2.99
C ALA A 6 11.79 5.52 2.28
N ARG A 7 12.61 4.62 2.83
CA ARG A 7 12.87 3.28 2.28
C ARG A 7 11.55 2.51 2.10
N ILE A 8 11.35 2.00 0.89
CA ILE A 8 10.31 1.01 0.59
C ILE A 8 10.80 -0.35 1.11
N ASN A 9 9.99 -1.01 1.93
CA ASN A 9 10.35 -2.28 2.57
C ASN A 9 9.62 -3.47 1.94
N CYS A 10 8.41 -3.26 1.42
CA CYS A 10 7.59 -4.33 0.87
C CYS A 10 6.75 -3.85 -0.32
N LEU A 11 6.37 -4.80 -1.17
CA LEU A 11 5.45 -4.60 -2.28
C LEU A 11 4.59 -5.84 -2.50
N ALA A 12 3.41 -5.67 -3.08
CA ALA A 12 2.53 -6.76 -3.48
C ALA A 12 1.78 -6.42 -4.77
N TRP A 13 1.58 -7.41 -5.63
CA TRP A 13 0.73 -7.31 -6.81
C TRP A 13 -0.72 -7.68 -6.47
N SER A 14 -1.68 -7.05 -7.12
CA SER A 14 -3.06 -7.54 -7.12
C SER A 14 -3.16 -8.86 -7.90
N PRO A 15 -4.12 -9.75 -7.55
CA PRO A 15 -4.28 -11.04 -8.24
C PRO A 15 -4.50 -10.91 -9.75
N ASP A 16 -5.18 -9.84 -10.19
CA ASP A 16 -5.43 -9.56 -11.61
C ASP A 16 -4.29 -8.81 -12.33
N ASN A 17 -3.18 -8.52 -11.64
CA ASN A 17 -2.03 -7.77 -12.14
C ASN A 17 -2.33 -6.34 -12.61
N THR A 18 -3.44 -5.74 -12.15
CA THR A 18 -3.79 -4.36 -12.51
C THR A 18 -3.26 -3.33 -11.52
N MET A 19 -2.88 -3.75 -10.31
CA MET A 19 -2.41 -2.86 -9.25
C MET A 19 -1.14 -3.37 -8.55
N ILE A 20 -0.38 -2.42 -8.01
CA ILE A 20 0.74 -2.66 -7.09
C ILE A 20 0.50 -1.87 -5.80
N ALA A 21 0.67 -2.53 -4.65
CA ALA A 21 0.76 -1.92 -3.35
C ALA A 21 2.22 -1.83 -2.90
N THR A 22 2.64 -0.71 -2.33
CA THR A 22 3.98 -0.51 -1.75
C THR A 22 3.88 0.03 -0.33
N GLY A 23 4.80 -0.42 0.54
CA GLY A 23 4.84 -0.06 1.96
C GLY A 23 6.23 0.40 2.36
N SER A 24 6.30 1.43 3.19
CA SER A 24 7.52 2.18 3.46
C SER A 24 7.74 2.48 4.93
N LEU A 25 8.99 2.81 5.26
CA LEU A 25 9.38 3.37 6.55
C LEU A 25 8.72 4.74 6.83
N ASP A 26 8.18 5.40 5.81
CA ASP A 26 7.42 6.65 5.95
C ASP A 26 6.00 6.45 6.50
N THR A 27 5.69 5.27 7.02
CA THR A 27 4.40 4.85 7.61
C THR A 27 3.24 4.73 6.62
N CYS A 28 3.46 4.97 5.33
CA CYS A 28 2.41 4.96 4.32
C CYS A 28 2.36 3.64 3.55
N VAL A 29 1.14 3.30 3.09
CA VAL A 29 0.91 2.37 1.99
C VAL A 29 0.44 3.15 0.77
N ILE A 30 0.98 2.85 -0.39
CA ILE A 30 0.58 3.48 -1.66
C ILE A 30 0.12 2.40 -2.63
N ILE A 31 -1.03 2.63 -3.28
CA ILE A 31 -1.57 1.76 -4.33
C ILE A 31 -1.47 2.46 -5.67
N TYR A 32 -0.89 1.78 -6.65
CA TYR A 32 -0.75 2.23 -8.02
C TYR A 32 -1.58 1.34 -8.94
N GLU A 33 -2.33 1.93 -9.86
CA GLU A 33 -2.96 1.21 -10.97
C GLU A 33 -2.04 1.31 -12.19
N ILE A 34 -1.67 0.18 -12.79
CA ILE A 34 -0.64 0.10 -13.84
C ILE A 34 -1.04 0.88 -15.10
N SER A 35 -2.34 0.91 -15.41
CA SER A 35 -2.89 1.58 -16.58
C SER A 35 -2.96 3.10 -16.43
N LYS A 36 -2.75 3.64 -15.21
CA LYS A 36 -2.94 5.05 -14.89
C LYS A 36 -1.61 5.72 -14.54
N PRO A 37 -1.50 7.05 -14.71
CA PRO A 37 -0.30 7.76 -14.29
C PRO A 37 -0.09 7.62 -12.77
N PRO A 38 1.17 7.58 -12.27
CA PRO A 38 1.46 7.48 -10.83
C PRO A 38 0.83 8.59 -9.98
N SER A 39 0.47 9.72 -10.59
CA SER A 39 -0.28 10.80 -9.93
C SER A 39 -1.66 10.36 -9.41
N SER A 40 -2.29 9.35 -10.04
CA SER A 40 -3.61 8.79 -9.70
C SER A 40 -3.62 7.80 -8.53
N ARG A 41 -2.45 7.51 -7.95
CA ARG A 41 -2.27 6.57 -6.84
C ARG A 41 -3.19 6.89 -5.66
N ILE A 42 -3.53 5.85 -4.89
CA ILE A 42 -4.18 5.99 -3.59
C ILE A 42 -3.09 5.99 -2.52
N THR A 43 -3.14 6.92 -1.57
CA THR A 43 -2.17 6.98 -0.45
C THR A 43 -2.89 6.79 0.87
N ILE A 44 -2.58 5.70 1.57
CA ILE A 44 -3.02 5.42 2.93
C ILE A 44 -1.94 5.97 3.86
N LYS A 45 -2.16 7.20 4.35
CA LYS A 45 -1.23 7.88 5.26
C LYS A 45 -1.34 7.32 6.66
N GLY A 46 -0.21 7.11 7.33
CA GLY A 46 -0.20 6.60 8.71
C GLY A 46 -0.86 5.24 8.81
N ALA A 47 -0.61 4.35 7.84
CA ALA A 47 -1.16 3.01 7.84
C ALA A 47 -0.74 2.21 9.09
N HIS A 48 0.46 2.48 9.60
CA HIS A 48 0.99 1.93 10.85
C HIS A 48 1.67 3.02 11.68
N LEU A 49 1.78 2.82 12.99
CA LEU A 49 2.60 3.68 13.87
C LEU A 49 4.10 3.29 13.77
N GLY A 50 4.68 3.52 12.59
CA GLY A 50 6.04 3.13 12.24
C GLY A 50 6.12 2.51 10.85
N GLY A 51 7.24 1.86 10.52
CA GLY A 51 7.47 1.31 9.20
C GLY A 51 6.46 0.22 8.81
N VAL A 52 6.04 0.21 7.54
CA VAL A 52 5.27 -0.90 6.96
C VAL A 52 6.25 -1.98 6.50
N TYR A 53 6.05 -3.22 6.94
CA TYR A 53 6.98 -4.33 6.69
C TYR A 53 6.35 -5.49 5.92
N GLY A 54 5.03 -5.66 6.00
CA GLY A 54 4.31 -6.67 5.23
C GLY A 54 3.16 -6.05 4.45
N LEU A 55 2.95 -6.57 3.24
CA LEU A 55 1.86 -6.21 2.35
C LEU A 55 1.41 -7.43 1.55
N ALA A 56 0.10 -7.60 1.40
CA ALA A 56 -0.50 -8.59 0.52
C ALA A 56 -1.86 -8.10 0.01
N PHE A 57 -2.18 -8.36 -1.25
CA PHE A 57 -3.57 -8.32 -1.70
C PHE A 57 -4.28 -9.61 -1.29
N THR A 58 -5.51 -9.47 -0.80
CA THR A 58 -6.39 -10.62 -0.48
C THR A 58 -7.35 -10.92 -1.63
N ASP A 59 -7.69 -9.90 -2.41
CA ASP A 59 -8.44 -9.94 -3.66
C ASP A 59 -8.15 -8.65 -4.45
N ASN A 60 -8.89 -8.35 -5.52
CA ASN A 60 -8.65 -7.14 -6.34
C ASN A 60 -9.10 -5.82 -5.67
N CYS A 61 -9.71 -5.88 -4.49
CA CYS A 61 -10.29 -4.73 -3.79
C CYS A 61 -9.78 -4.58 -2.36
N ASN A 62 -9.03 -5.54 -1.82
CA ASN A 62 -8.65 -5.56 -0.42
C ASN A 62 -7.15 -5.84 -0.24
N VAL A 63 -6.50 -5.02 0.59
CA VAL A 63 -5.07 -5.12 0.92
C VAL A 63 -4.91 -5.33 2.43
N VAL A 64 -4.04 -6.24 2.82
CA VAL A 64 -3.61 -6.42 4.20
C VAL A 64 -2.20 -5.88 4.37
N SER A 65 -1.96 -5.15 5.45
CA SER A 65 -0.64 -4.64 5.81
C SER A 65 -0.26 -4.98 7.24
N SER A 66 1.04 -5.15 7.50
CA SER A 66 1.61 -5.27 8.84
C SER A 66 2.78 -4.30 9.00
N GLY A 67 3.02 -3.86 10.23
CA GLY A 67 4.03 -2.83 10.49
C GLY A 67 4.65 -2.91 11.88
N GLU A 68 5.54 -1.95 12.13
CA GLU A 68 6.34 -1.81 13.35
C GLU A 68 5.50 -1.72 14.63
N ASP A 69 4.25 -1.27 14.51
CA ASP A 69 3.29 -1.16 15.61
C ASP A 69 2.66 -2.50 16.04
N ALA A 70 3.23 -3.62 15.59
CA ALA A 70 2.79 -4.99 15.87
C ALA A 70 1.33 -5.28 15.49
N CYS A 71 0.72 -4.44 14.64
CA CYS A 71 -0.66 -4.60 14.19
C CYS A 71 -0.72 -5.10 12.75
N VAL A 72 -1.81 -5.80 12.43
CA VAL A 72 -2.22 -6.15 11.06
C VAL A 72 -3.51 -5.40 10.76
N ARG A 73 -3.62 -4.81 9.57
CA ARG A 73 -4.79 -4.03 9.15
C ARG A 73 -5.26 -4.46 7.77
N LEU A 74 -6.58 -4.40 7.56
CA LEU A 74 -7.25 -4.65 6.30
C LEU A 74 -7.77 -3.32 5.73
N TRP A 75 -7.48 -3.07 4.47
CA TRP A 75 -7.85 -1.87 3.74
C TRP A 75 -8.70 -2.26 2.53
N ARG A 76 -9.92 -1.71 2.46
CA ARG A 76 -10.76 -1.83 1.27
C ARG A 76 -10.52 -0.65 0.34
N LEU A 77 -10.14 -0.95 -0.89
CA LEU A 77 -9.98 0.00 -1.97
C LEU A 77 -11.33 0.24 -2.61
N SER A 78 -12.06 1.23 -2.11
CA SER A 78 -13.28 1.71 -2.77
C SER A 78 -12.92 2.77 -3.81
N PRO A 79 -13.41 2.66 -5.06
CA PRO A 79 -13.43 3.80 -5.96
C PRO A 79 -14.19 4.95 -5.27
N GLN A 80 -13.62 6.15 -5.29
CA GLN A 80 -14.41 7.37 -5.10
C GLN A 80 -15.11 7.71 -6.42
#